data_AF-A0A5N3XGI8-F1
#
_entry.id   AF-A0A5N3XGI8-F1
#
_cell.length_a   1.000
_cell.length_b   1.000
_cell.length_c   1.000
_cell.angle_alpha   90.00
_cell.angle_beta   90.00
_cell.angle_gamma   90.00
#
_symmetry.space_group_name_H-M   'P 1'
#
loop_
_entity.id
_entity.type
_entity.pdbx_description
1 polymer ?
#
loop_
_entity_poly.entity_id
_entity_poly.type
_entity_poly.pdbx_seq_one_letter_code
_entity_poly.pdbx_strand_id
1 'polypeptide(L)' 'EHLRICPQEYTCCTTEMEDKLSQQSKLEFENLVEGTSHFVRTTFVSRHKKFDVILSQLLSHHSSSSVSIKGFALKSLNVI' A
#
# COMPACT_ATOMS: atom_id res chain seq x y z
N GLU A 1 27.06 8.09 -27.69
CA GLU A 1 27.27 6.71 -27.22
C GLU A 1 27.36 6.73 -25.70
N HIS A 2 26.83 5.70 -25.02
CA HIS A 2 26.62 5.57 -23.57
C HIS A 2 25.24 6.05 -23.05
N LEU A 3 24.16 5.52 -23.61
CA LEU A 3 22.93 5.34 -22.83
C LEU A 3 23.16 4.21 -21.79
N ARG A 4 22.48 4.20 -20.65
CA ARG A 4 22.69 3.19 -19.59
C ARG A 4 21.51 2.23 -19.42
N ILE A 5 20.32 2.64 -19.83
CA ILE A 5 19.06 1.94 -19.58
C ILE A 5 18.49 1.46 -20.92
N CYS A 6 18.41 2.35 -21.90
CA CYS A 6 18.02 2.07 -23.25
C CYS A 6 19.11 1.25 -23.97
N PRO A 7 18.71 0.30 -24.83
CA PRO A 7 19.65 -0.46 -25.65
C PRO A 7 20.46 0.47 -26.56
N GLN A 8 21.73 0.13 -26.82
CA GLN A 8 22.69 0.94 -27.62
C GLN A 8 22.44 0.88 -29.14
N GLU A 9 21.19 0.67 -29.56
CA GLU A 9 20.76 0.71 -30.96
C GLU A 9 20.75 2.16 -31.49
N TYR A 10 20.52 2.36 -32.80
CA TYR A 10 20.28 3.71 -33.35
C TYR A 10 19.06 4.34 -32.65
N THR A 11 19.33 5.29 -31.76
CA THR A 11 18.35 5.89 -30.85
C THR A 11 18.34 7.40 -31.00
N CYS A 12 17.15 7.99 -30.88
CA CYS A 12 16.96 9.44 -30.85
C CYS A 12 17.26 10.05 -29.47
N CYS A 13 17.52 9.24 -28.44
CA CYS A 13 17.75 9.72 -27.09
C CYS A 13 19.22 10.08 -26.85
N THR A 14 19.44 11.25 -26.24
CA THR A 14 20.71 11.60 -25.61
C THR A 14 20.74 11.10 -24.16
N THR A 15 21.92 11.04 -23.54
CA THR A 15 22.05 10.67 -22.11
C THR A 15 21.25 11.58 -21.19
N GLU A 16 21.21 12.90 -21.46
CA GLU A 16 20.40 13.84 -20.68
C GLU A 16 18.89 13.55 -20.81
N MET A 17 18.43 13.19 -22.02
CA MET A 17 17.04 12.79 -22.24
C MET A 17 16.71 11.50 -21.49
N GLU A 18 17.60 10.50 -21.54
CA GLU A 18 17.43 9.23 -20.84
C GLU A 18 17.40 9.42 -19.33
N ASP A 19 18.31 10.21 -18.76
CA ASP A 19 18.34 10.48 -17.31
C ASP A 19 17.04 11.15 -16.86
N LYS A 20 16.54 12.14 -17.61
CA LYS A 20 15.26 12.80 -17.32
C LYS A 20 14.07 11.84 -17.41
N LEU A 21 14.00 11.04 -18.48
CA LEU A 21 12.93 10.05 -18.67
C LEU A 21 12.97 8.96 -17.59
N SER A 22 14.16 8.53 -17.18
CA SER A 22 14.36 7.57 -16.09
C SER A 22 13.86 8.13 -14.75
N GLN A 23 14.20 9.39 -14.43
CA GLN A 23 13.74 10.02 -13.20
C GLN A 23 12.21 10.22 -13.22
N GLN A 24 11.66 10.66 -14.36
CA GLN A 24 10.23 10.89 -14.53
C GLN A 24 9.44 9.59 -14.37
N SER A 25 9.84 8.53 -15.09
CA SER A 25 9.17 7.22 -15.02
C SER A 25 9.23 6.61 -13.62
N LYS A 26 10.35 6.77 -12.90
CA LYS A 26 10.46 6.35 -11.51
C LYS A 26 9.44 7.07 -10.62
N LEU A 27 9.38 8.40 -10.71
CA LEU A 27 8.46 9.19 -9.89
C LEU A 27 6.99 8.86 -10.20
N GLU A 28 6.64 8.71 -11.47
CA GLU A 28 5.29 8.31 -11.89
C GLU A 28 4.91 6.92 -11.35
N PHE A 29 5.83 5.96 -11.41
CA PHE A 29 5.63 4.63 -10.86
C PHE A 29 5.44 4.67 -9.34
N GLU A 30 6.31 5.39 -8.62
CA GLU A 30 6.20 5.56 -7.16
C GLU A 30 4.85 6.17 -6.76
N ASN A 31 4.40 7.21 -7.47
CA ASN A 31 3.10 7.83 -7.23
C ASN A 31 1.93 6.87 -7.48
N LEU A 32 2.00 6.05 -8.53
CA LEU A 32 0.98 5.06 -8.84
C LEU A 32 0.89 3.98 -7.75
N VAL A 33 2.04 3.48 -7.29
CA VAL A 33 2.13 2.48 -6.22
C VAL A 33 1.64 3.05 -4.90
N GLU A 34 2.01 4.29 -4.56
CA GLU A 34 1.54 4.96 -3.35
C GLU A 34 0.03 5.15 -3.37
N GLY A 35 -0.53 5.64 -4.48
CA GLY A 35 -1.99 5.80 -4.62
C GLY A 35 -2.76 4.49 -4.48
N THR A 36 -2.25 3.42 -5.09
CA THR A 36 -2.86 2.08 -5.01
C THR A 36 -2.76 1.51 -3.60
N SER A 37 -1.59 1.61 -2.97
CA SER A 37 -1.36 1.16 -1.59
C SER A 37 -2.22 1.93 -0.61
N HIS A 38 -2.32 3.25 -0.77
CA HIS A 38 -3.16 4.11 0.06
C HIS A 38 -4.65 3.71 -0.04
N PHE A 39 -5.15 3.44 -1.25
CA PHE A 39 -6.52 2.98 -1.44
C PHE A 39 -6.78 1.64 -0.74
N VAL A 40 -5.89 0.66 -0.91
CA VAL A 40 -6.00 -0.66 -0.27
C VAL A 40 -5.93 -0.52 1.24
N ARG A 41 -4.96 0.22 1.77
CA ARG A 41 -4.77 0.48 3.20
C ARG A 41 -6.01 1.12 3.81
N THR A 42 -6.50 2.20 3.21
CA THR A 42 -7.68 2.93 3.69
C THR A 42 -8.92 2.04 3.68
N THR A 43 -9.11 1.26 2.61
CA THR A 43 -10.22 0.32 2.50
C THR A 43 -10.15 -0.76 3.57
N PHE A 44 -8.98 -1.36 3.76
CA PHE A 44 -8.76 -2.40 4.77
C PHE A 44 -9.00 -1.86 6.19
N VAL A 45 -8.40 -0.72 6.53
CA VAL A 45 -8.58 -0.06 7.84
C VAL A 45 -10.05 0.28 8.09
N SER A 46 -10.75 0.81 7.09
CA SER A 46 -12.18 1.15 7.20
C SER A 46 -13.04 -0.10 7.44
N ARG A 47 -12.82 -1.17 6.67
CA ARG A 47 -13.56 -2.43 6.81
C ARG A 47 -13.24 -3.13 8.12
N HIS A 48 -11.97 -3.14 8.54
CA HIS A 48 -11.52 -3.70 9.81
C HIS A 48 -12.18 -3.00 10.99
N LYS A 49 -12.18 -1.65 11.01
CA LYS A 49 -12.85 -0.88 12.07
C LYS A 49 -14.34 -1.23 12.18
N LYS A 50 -15.04 -1.39 11.05
CA LYS A 50 -16.46 -1.82 11.06
C LYS A 50 -16.60 -3.23 11.64
N PHE A 51 -15.73 -4.15 11.25
CA PHE A 51 -15.72 -5.51 11.79
C PHE A 51 -15.46 -5.53 13.30
N ASP A 52 -14.49 -4.76 13.79
CA ASP A 52 -14.18 -4.65 15.22
C ASP A 52 -15.38 -4.15 16.03
N VAL A 53 -16.12 -3.17 15.51
CA VAL A 53 -17.33 -2.65 16.14
C VAL A 53 -18.41 -3.73 16.19
N ILE A 54 -18.65 -4.43 15.08
CA ILE A 54 -19.65 -5.52 15.02
C ILE A 54 -19.28 -6.63 15.99
N LEU A 55 -18.03 -7.09 15.96
CA LEU A 55 -17.55 -8.14 16.85
C LEU A 55 -17.64 -7.71 18.31
N SER A 56 -17.29 -6.46 18.63
CA SER A 56 -17.42 -5.93 19.99
C SER A 56 -18.88 -5.86 20.44
N GLN A 57 -19.82 -5.44 19.57
CA GLN A 57 -21.25 -5.43 19.88
C GLN A 57 -21.81 -6.84 20.11
N LEU A 58 -21.47 -7.79 19.22
CA LEU A 58 -21.84 -9.19 19.37
C LEU A 58 -21.30 -9.75 20.67
N LEU A 59 -20.00 -9.54 20.94
CA LEU A 59 -19.39 -9.94 22.19
C LEU A 59 -20.05 -9.25 23.38
N SER A 60 -20.40 -7.96 23.36
CA SER A 60 -21.12 -7.31 24.47
C SER A 60 -22.51 -7.91 24.70
N HIS A 61 -23.25 -8.26 23.64
CA HIS A 61 -24.53 -8.95 23.75
C HIS A 61 -24.37 -10.36 24.34
N HIS A 62 -23.31 -11.08 23.97
CA HIS A 62 -23.05 -12.44 24.45
C HIS A 62 -22.27 -12.50 25.77
N SER A 63 -21.48 -11.48 26.11
CA SER A 63 -20.56 -11.40 27.27
C SER A 63 -21.19 -10.87 28.54
N SER A 64 -22.53 -10.74 28.57
CA SER A 64 -23.24 -11.14 29.80
C SER A 64 -22.94 -12.61 30.18
N SER A 65 -22.35 -13.38 29.26
CA SER A 65 -21.83 -14.74 29.39
C SER A 65 -20.45 -14.88 28.68
N SER A 66 -19.40 -14.26 29.22
CA SER A 66 -17.96 -14.62 29.08
C SER A 66 -17.32 -14.83 27.67
N VAL A 67 -16.27 -14.04 27.33
CA VAL A 67 -14.93 -14.47 26.81
C VAL A 67 -14.20 -13.30 26.10
N SER A 68 -12.93 -13.10 26.48
CA SER A 68 -12.05 -12.01 26.04
C SER A 68 -11.29 -12.37 24.75
N ILE A 69 -11.69 -11.79 23.60
CA ILE A 69 -10.99 -11.92 22.30
C ILE A 69 -10.15 -10.64 22.01
N LYS A 70 -9.56 -10.02 23.03
CA LYS A 70 -8.81 -8.76 22.87
C LYS A 70 -7.41 -8.91 22.24
N GLY A 71 -6.96 -10.14 21.95
CA GLY A 71 -5.55 -10.44 21.64
C GLY A 71 -5.13 -10.40 20.16
N PHE A 72 -6.04 -10.51 19.19
CA PHE A 72 -5.65 -10.71 17.78
C PHE A 72 -5.44 -9.42 16.96
N ALA A 73 -6.06 -8.30 17.35
CA ALA A 73 -6.13 -7.09 16.50
C ALA A 73 -4.85 -6.22 16.47
N LEU A 74 -4.03 -6.21 17.53
CA LEU A 74 -2.91 -5.27 17.65
C LEU A 74 -1.63 -5.71 16.92
N LYS A 75 -1.49 -6.99 16.55
CA LYS A 75 -0.27 -7.48 15.87
C LYS A 75 -0.26 -7.18 14.36
N SER A 76 -1.44 -7.00 13.75
CA SER A 76 -1.57 -6.70 12.31
C SER A 76 -1.35 -5.22 11.97
N LEU A 77 -1.39 -4.31 12.95
CA LEU A 77 -1.20 -2.87 12.71
C LEU A 77 0.27 -2.47 12.54
N ASN A 78 1.22 -3.30 13.03
CA ASN A 78 2.66 -3.06 12.88
C ASN A 78 3.26 -3.70 11.61
N VAL A 79 2.42 -4.29 10.75
CA VAL A 79 2.84 -4.92 9.48
C VAL A 79 2.29 -4.16 8.25
N ILE A 80 1.65 -2.98 8.46
CA ILE A 80 1.20 -2.08 7.36
C ILE A 80 1.75 -0.66 7.54
#